data_AF-A0A5C5X2P2-F1
#
_entry.id   AF-A0A5C5X2P2-F1
#
_cell.length_a   1.000
_cell.length_b   1.000
_cell.length_c   1.000
_cell.angle_alpha   90.00
_cell.angle_beta   90.00
_cell.angle_gamma   90.00
#
_symmetry.space_group_name_H-M   'P 1'
#
loop_
_entity.id
_entity.type
_entity.pdbx_description
1 polymer ?
#
loop_
_entity_poly.entity_id
_entity_poly.type
_entity_poly.pdbx_seq_one_letter_code
_entity_poly.pdbx_strand_id
1 'polypeptide(L)'
;MDQLAEPQGPILRHATMSNHQRLREFVSRCNKRGKAFRCGTQWFPDMNELSEICQCSESTISRIGTGQQQAIKAPVSDILLAVGCISPYAAYEEWSDYDSEQRSRYADARRRIDAGPATQAEVLDAILDGIHSRIYGE
;
A
#
# COMPACT_ATOMS: atom_id res chain seq x y z
N MET A 1 -8.97 42.14 -17.94
CA MET A 1 -7.94 41.13 -17.67
C MET A 1 -7.84 41.03 -16.18
N ASP A 2 -8.23 39.89 -15.62
CA ASP A 2 -7.64 39.27 -14.42
C ASP A 2 -8.50 38.05 -14.09
N GLN A 3 -8.12 36.92 -14.69
CA GLN A 3 -8.59 35.61 -14.25
C GLN A 3 -7.87 35.31 -12.95
N LEU A 4 -8.61 35.38 -11.83
CA LEU A 4 -8.13 34.87 -10.55
C LEU A 4 -7.91 33.36 -10.72
N ALA A 5 -6.64 32.97 -10.79
CA ALA A 5 -6.23 31.58 -10.75
C ALA A 5 -6.58 31.03 -9.36
N GLU A 6 -7.53 30.11 -9.31
CA GLU A 6 -7.80 29.33 -8.11
C GLU A 6 -6.55 28.49 -7.76
N PRO A 7 -6.12 28.44 -6.48
CA PRO A 7 -5.06 27.55 -6.09
C PRO A 7 -5.56 26.11 -6.21
N GLN A 8 -5.13 25.41 -7.27
CA GLN A 8 -5.30 23.97 -7.37
C GLN A 8 -4.33 23.27 -6.40
N GLY A 9 -4.72 23.23 -5.12
CA GLY A 9 -4.22 22.23 -4.18
C GLY A 9 -4.59 20.82 -4.68
N PRO A 10 -3.85 19.77 -4.28
CA PRO A 10 -4.03 18.43 -4.82
C PRO A 10 -5.25 17.75 -4.18
N ILE A 11 -6.44 18.21 -4.53
CA ILE A 11 -7.70 17.68 -4.02
C ILE A 11 -8.37 16.89 -5.16
N LEU A 12 -8.59 15.59 -4.92
CA LEU A 12 -9.55 14.70 -5.61
C LEU A 12 -9.20 14.15 -7.01
N ARG A 13 -8.13 13.38 -7.19
CA ARG A 13 -8.07 12.37 -8.29
C ARG A 13 -8.42 10.95 -7.86
N HIS A 14 -8.61 10.69 -6.56
CA HIS A 14 -8.86 9.35 -6.03
C HIS A 14 -10.33 9.02 -5.71
N ALA A 15 -11.25 9.99 -5.83
CA ALA A 15 -12.65 9.82 -5.41
C ALA A 15 -13.52 8.95 -6.35
N THR A 16 -13.00 8.53 -7.50
CA THR A 16 -13.75 7.75 -8.52
C THR A 16 -13.29 6.31 -8.67
N MET A 17 -12.24 5.87 -7.97
CA MET A 17 -11.69 4.51 -8.13
C MET A 17 -12.13 3.60 -6.99
N SER A 18 -12.63 2.42 -7.33
CA SER A 18 -12.92 1.36 -6.35
C SER A 18 -11.63 0.84 -5.70
N ASN A 19 -11.74 0.25 -4.50
CA ASN A 19 -10.61 -0.39 -3.83
C ASN A 19 -9.90 -1.42 -4.72
N HIS A 20 -10.67 -2.16 -5.53
CA HIS A 20 -10.11 -3.11 -6.49
C HIS A 20 -9.27 -2.42 -7.57
N GLN A 21 -9.71 -1.28 -8.11
CA GLN A 21 -8.95 -0.51 -9.08
C GLN A 21 -7.68 0.10 -8.45
N ARG A 22 -7.79 0.61 -7.21
CA ARG A 22 -6.65 1.15 -6.45
C ARG A 22 -5.61 0.07 -6.15
N LEU A 23 -6.04 -1.13 -5.76
CA LEU A 23 -5.18 -2.30 -5.56
C LEU A 23 -4.43 -2.68 -6.84
N ARG A 24 -5.13 -2.74 -7.98
CA ARG A 24 -4.51 -3.03 -9.28
C ARG A 24 -3.46 -2.00 -9.65
N GLU A 25 -3.75 -0.71 -9.45
CA GLU A 25 -2.78 0.34 -9.71
C GLU A 25 -1.55 0.20 -8.79
N PHE A 26 -1.77 0.00 -7.50
CA PHE A 26 -0.70 -0.21 -6.52
C PHE A 26 0.20 -1.39 -6.91
N VAL A 27 -0.38 -2.56 -7.19
CA VAL A 27 0.38 -3.75 -7.60
C VAL A 27 1.09 -3.52 -8.94
N SER A 28 0.46 -2.81 -9.89
CA SER A 28 1.10 -2.44 -11.16
C SER A 28 2.31 -1.52 -10.96
N ARG A 29 2.24 -0.59 -10.01
CA ARG A 29 3.37 0.27 -9.61
C ARG A 29 4.49 -0.54 -8.98
N CYS A 30 4.16 -1.47 -8.08
CA CYS A 30 5.12 -2.41 -7.47
C CYS A 30 5.85 -3.24 -8.54
N ASN A 31 5.13 -3.71 -9.56
CA ASN A 31 5.75 -4.44 -10.69
C ASN A 31 6.66 -3.57 -11.56
N LYS A 32 6.26 -2.32 -11.83
CA LYS A 32 7.01 -1.41 -12.73
C LYS A 32 8.19 -0.72 -12.06
N ARG A 33 8.09 -0.49 -10.75
CA ARG A 33 9.06 0.31 -9.95
C ARG A 33 9.79 -0.53 -8.90
N GLY A 34 9.45 -1.81 -8.76
CA GLY A 34 10.15 -2.76 -7.90
C GLY A 34 11.64 -2.78 -8.22
N LYS A 35 12.45 -2.61 -7.18
CA LYS A 35 13.93 -2.55 -7.18
C LYS A 35 14.64 -1.52 -8.08
N ALA A 36 13.97 -0.76 -8.94
CA ALA A 36 14.63 0.28 -9.74
C ALA A 36 13.72 1.47 -10.07
N PHE A 37 13.62 2.43 -9.15
CA PHE A 37 13.41 3.82 -9.54
C PHE A 37 14.62 4.64 -9.09
N ARG A 38 15.14 5.44 -10.02
CA ARG A 38 16.44 6.12 -9.98
C ARG A 38 16.65 6.85 -8.63
N CYS A 39 17.88 6.76 -8.12
CA CYS A 39 18.40 7.43 -6.90
C CYS A 39 18.41 6.62 -5.59
N GLY A 40 18.59 5.29 -5.63
CA GLY A 40 19.15 4.55 -4.48
C GLY A 40 18.24 4.36 -3.26
N THR A 41 17.01 4.87 -3.28
CA THR A 41 16.00 4.63 -2.23
C THR A 41 14.95 3.65 -2.74
N GLN A 42 14.91 2.43 -2.17
CA GLN A 42 13.81 1.48 -2.37
C GLN A 42 12.51 2.08 -1.79
N TRP A 43 11.52 2.34 -2.65
CA TRP A 43 10.27 3.01 -2.25
C TRP A 43 9.02 2.15 -2.38
N PHE A 44 9.05 1.12 -3.23
CA PHE A 44 7.93 0.21 -3.45
C PHE A 44 8.39 -1.23 -3.33
N PRO A 45 7.65 -2.10 -2.62
CA PRO A 45 7.95 -3.52 -2.62
C PRO A 45 7.85 -4.10 -4.03
N ASP A 46 8.74 -5.02 -4.36
CA ASP A 46 8.59 -5.84 -5.56
C ASP A 46 7.55 -6.97 -5.36
N MET A 47 7.27 -7.72 -6.42
CA MET A 47 6.27 -8.79 -6.37
C MET A 47 6.64 -9.92 -5.41
N ASN A 48 7.94 -10.20 -5.24
CA ASN A 48 8.39 -11.20 -4.30
C ASN A 48 8.14 -10.72 -2.85
N GLU A 49 8.52 -9.49 -2.54
CA GLU A 49 8.28 -8.86 -1.23
C GLU A 49 6.78 -8.80 -0.89
N LEU A 50 5.93 -8.44 -1.86
CA LEU A 50 4.48 -8.49 -1.69
C LEU A 50 3.96 -9.91 -1.44
N SER A 51 4.54 -10.91 -2.11
CA SER A 51 4.14 -12.31 -1.94
C SER A 51 4.50 -12.85 -0.56
N GLU A 52 5.68 -12.48 -0.05
CA GLU A 52 6.14 -12.79 1.30
C GLU A 52 5.23 -12.16 2.35
N ILE A 53 4.98 -10.84 2.24
CA ILE A 53 4.09 -10.10 3.15
C ILE A 53 2.68 -10.67 3.14
N CYS A 54 2.14 -10.97 1.96
CA CYS A 54 0.81 -11.55 1.83
C CYS A 54 0.77 -13.06 2.11
N GLN A 55 1.90 -13.70 2.42
CA GLN A 55 2.04 -15.16 2.56
C GLN A 55 1.31 -15.94 1.45
N CYS A 56 1.53 -15.55 0.20
CA CYS A 56 0.94 -16.21 -0.96
C CYS A 56 1.95 -16.28 -2.12
N SER A 57 1.64 -17.01 -3.19
CA SER A 57 2.56 -17.08 -4.34
C SER A 57 2.60 -15.76 -5.10
N GLU A 58 3.76 -15.40 -5.68
CA GLU A 58 3.90 -14.28 -6.62
C GLU A 58 2.86 -14.33 -7.77
N SER A 59 2.51 -15.54 -8.23
CA SER A 59 1.47 -15.73 -9.25
C SER A 59 0.10 -15.18 -8.85
N THR A 60 -0.21 -15.19 -7.55
CA THR A 60 -1.45 -14.64 -6.99
C THR A 60 -1.39 -13.12 -7.02
N ILE A 61 -0.27 -12.53 -6.59
CA ILE A 61 -0.05 -11.07 -6.66
C ILE A 61 -0.13 -10.57 -8.11
N SER A 62 0.50 -11.29 -9.05
CA SER A 62 0.45 -10.96 -10.47
C SER A 62 -0.97 -10.99 -11.03
N ARG A 63 -1.75 -12.05 -10.75
CA ARG A 63 -3.17 -12.15 -11.15
C ARG A 63 -4.05 -11.05 -10.56
N ILE A 64 -3.76 -10.60 -9.34
CA ILE A 64 -4.42 -9.44 -8.73
C ILE A 64 -4.10 -8.18 -9.53
N GLY A 65 -2.83 -7.90 -9.82
CA GLY A 65 -2.40 -6.73 -10.59
C GLY A 65 -2.98 -6.66 -12.00
N THR A 66 -3.07 -7.80 -12.69
CA THR A 66 -3.66 -7.88 -14.03
C THR A 66 -5.19 -7.85 -14.03
N GLY A 67 -5.84 -8.02 -12.88
CA GLY A 67 -7.30 -8.12 -12.75
C GLY A 67 -7.86 -9.46 -13.23
N GLN A 68 -7.02 -10.48 -13.40
CA GLN A 68 -7.42 -11.83 -13.80
C GLN A 68 -7.92 -12.66 -12.61
N GLN A 69 -7.69 -12.20 -11.38
CA GLN A 69 -8.17 -12.86 -10.18
C GLN A 69 -9.66 -12.54 -9.95
N GLN A 70 -10.54 -13.55 -10.07
CA GLN A 70 -11.99 -13.37 -9.86
C GLN A 70 -12.38 -13.21 -8.39
N ALA A 71 -11.66 -13.87 -7.47
CA ALA A 71 -11.88 -13.76 -6.03
C ALA A 71 -10.53 -13.67 -5.31
N ILE A 72 -10.32 -12.62 -4.53
CA ILE A 72 -9.14 -12.46 -3.67
C ILE A 72 -9.53 -12.93 -2.27
N LYS A 73 -8.67 -13.74 -1.64
CA LYS A 73 -8.88 -14.11 -0.23
C LYS A 73 -8.83 -12.84 0.61
N ALA A 74 -9.80 -12.65 1.50
CA ALA A 74 -9.92 -11.42 2.30
C ALA A 74 -8.60 -11.00 2.99
N PRO A 75 -7.83 -11.89 3.64
CA PRO A 75 -6.58 -11.47 4.29
C PRO A 75 -5.54 -10.92 3.30
N VAL A 76 -5.45 -11.50 2.09
CA VAL A 76 -4.52 -11.02 1.05
C VAL A 76 -4.95 -9.65 0.54
N SER A 77 -6.26 -9.43 0.30
CA SER A 77 -6.74 -8.11 -0.10
C SER A 77 -6.52 -7.07 0.99
N ASP A 78 -6.77 -7.41 2.25
CA ASP A 78 -6.71 -6.47 3.36
C ASP A 78 -5.27 -6.02 3.63
N ILE A 79 -4.31 -6.95 3.59
CA ILE A 79 -2.88 -6.63 3.69
C ILE A 79 -2.45 -5.71 2.53
N LEU A 80 -2.83 -6.02 1.29
CA LEU A 80 -2.49 -5.17 0.14
C LEU A 80 -3.15 -3.78 0.23
N LEU A 81 -4.36 -3.69 0.76
CA LEU A 81 -5.04 -2.41 0.99
C LEU A 81 -4.31 -1.60 2.07
N ALA A 82 -3.86 -2.25 3.13
CA ALA A 82 -3.15 -1.64 4.23
C ALA A 82 -1.79 -1.09 3.79
N VAL A 83 -0.93 -1.93 3.21
CA VAL A 83 0.40 -1.54 2.69
C VAL A 83 0.29 -0.52 1.56
N GLY A 84 -0.77 -0.60 0.74
CA GLY A 84 -1.03 0.35 -0.33
C GLY A 84 -1.50 1.74 0.12
N CYS A 85 -1.65 1.99 1.43
CA CYS A 85 -2.31 3.19 1.97
C CYS A 85 -3.72 3.43 1.40
N ILE A 86 -4.41 2.35 1.01
CA ILE A 86 -5.76 2.41 0.42
C ILE A 86 -6.80 2.35 1.54
N SER A 87 -6.62 1.42 2.49
CA SER A 87 -7.49 1.24 3.66
C SER A 87 -6.70 0.65 4.83
N PRO A 88 -6.82 1.18 6.06
CA PRO A 88 -7.56 2.39 6.41
C PRO A 88 -6.91 3.62 5.75
N TYR A 89 -7.76 4.53 5.27
CA TYR A 89 -7.31 5.82 4.77
C TYR A 89 -6.88 6.67 5.96
N ALA A 90 -5.64 7.12 5.96
CA ALA A 90 -5.19 8.13 6.89
C ALA A 90 -5.17 9.45 6.13
N ALA A 91 -5.83 10.46 6.69
CA ALA A 91 -5.93 11.77 6.08
C ALA A 91 -4.56 12.46 6.20
N TYR A 92 -3.78 12.40 5.13
CA TYR A 92 -2.52 13.12 5.02
C TYR A 92 -2.78 14.50 4.39
N GLU A 93 -2.37 15.55 5.06
CA GLU A 93 -2.47 16.93 4.55
C GLU A 93 -1.46 17.17 3.42
N GLU A 94 -0.31 16.46 3.45
CA GLU A 94 0.76 16.60 2.47
C GLU A 94 1.18 15.27 1.80
N TRP A 95 1.66 15.34 0.55
CA TRP A 95 2.15 14.17 -0.20
C TRP A 95 3.40 13.53 0.43
N SER A 96 4.25 14.34 1.08
CA SER A 96 5.39 13.89 1.88
C SER A 96 4.97 12.88 2.95
N ASP A 97 3.82 13.12 3.57
CA ASP A 97 3.30 12.30 4.66
C ASP A 97 2.71 10.98 4.14
N TYR A 98 2.11 11.01 2.94
CA TYR A 98 1.62 9.79 2.28
C TYR A 98 2.76 8.80 1.98
N ASP A 99 3.85 9.26 1.38
CA ASP A 99 4.99 8.42 1.05
C ASP A 99 5.76 7.98 2.32
N SER A 100 5.75 8.80 3.37
CA SER A 100 6.31 8.45 4.69
C SER A 100 5.48 7.35 5.37
N GLU A 101 4.16 7.45 5.33
CA GLU A 101 3.28 6.43 5.89
C GLU A 101 3.41 5.11 5.15
N GLN A 102 3.36 5.13 3.81
CA GLN A 102 3.45 3.90 3.03
C GLN A 102 4.72 3.11 3.40
N ARG A 103 5.83 3.81 3.61
CA ARG A 103 7.08 3.23 4.10
C ARG A 103 6.94 2.67 5.51
N SER A 104 6.28 3.39 6.41
CA SER A 104 6.06 2.93 7.78
C SER A 104 5.21 1.65 7.81
N ARG A 105 4.10 1.61 7.07
CA ARG A 105 3.25 0.41 6.93
C ARG A 105 3.99 -0.78 6.34
N TYR A 106 4.82 -0.53 5.33
CA TYR A 106 5.68 -1.57 4.76
C TYR A 106 6.69 -2.10 5.79
N ALA A 107 7.32 -1.21 6.57
CA ALA A 107 8.25 -1.59 7.63
C ALA A 107 7.55 -2.37 8.76
N ASP A 108 6.33 -2.01 9.13
CA ASP A 108 5.51 -2.74 10.09
C ASP A 108 5.27 -4.19 9.63
N ALA A 109 4.84 -4.36 8.37
CA ALA A 109 4.67 -5.67 7.75
C ALA A 109 5.98 -6.47 7.70
N ARG A 110 7.08 -5.83 7.29
CA ARG A 110 8.39 -6.47 7.16
C ARG A 110 8.92 -6.96 8.49
N ARG A 111 8.87 -6.11 9.54
CA ARG A 111 9.25 -6.49 10.90
C ARG A 111 8.46 -7.72 11.38
N ARG A 112 7.16 -7.79 11.06
CA ARG A 112 6.36 -8.95 11.41
C ARG A 112 6.76 -10.20 10.63
N ILE A 113 7.00 -10.09 9.32
CA ILE A 113 7.49 -11.20 8.49
C ILE A 113 8.83 -11.75 9.00
N ASP A 114 9.78 -10.86 9.31
CA ASP A 114 11.10 -11.25 9.81
C ASP A 114 11.02 -11.92 11.20
N ALA A 115 9.98 -11.62 11.98
CA ALA A 115 9.67 -12.29 13.25
C ALA A 115 8.98 -13.66 13.10
N GLY A 116 8.61 -14.06 11.88
CA GLY A 116 7.97 -15.35 11.59
C GLY A 116 6.50 -15.43 12.03
N PRO A 117 5.56 -14.77 11.32
CA PRO A 117 4.14 -14.79 11.66
C PRO A 117 3.53 -16.16 11.37
N ALA A 118 2.70 -16.66 12.28
CA ALA A 118 1.97 -17.91 12.11
C ALA A 118 0.82 -17.76 11.11
N THR A 119 0.28 -16.54 10.96
CA THR A 119 -0.87 -16.28 10.07
C THR A 119 -0.78 -14.93 9.36
N GLN A 120 -1.54 -14.80 8.28
CA GLN A 120 -1.74 -13.54 7.55
C GLN A 120 -2.36 -12.45 8.44
N ALA A 121 -3.23 -12.84 9.39
CA ALA A 121 -3.89 -11.91 10.30
C ALA A 121 -2.86 -11.15 11.16
N GLU A 122 -1.83 -11.85 11.67
CA GLU A 122 -0.80 -11.22 12.49
C GLU A 122 0.04 -10.18 11.71
N VAL A 123 0.18 -10.35 10.39
CA VAL A 123 0.81 -9.35 9.52
C VAL A 123 -0.09 -8.13 9.38
N LEU A 124 -1.38 -8.35 9.16
CA LEU A 124 -2.35 -7.27 9.08
C LEU A 124 -2.42 -6.48 10.40
N ASP A 125 -2.52 -7.17 11.53
CA ASP A 125 -2.58 -6.58 12.87
C ASP A 125 -1.35 -5.70 13.12
N ALA A 126 -0.14 -6.18 12.80
CA ALA A 126 1.08 -5.38 12.96
C ALA A 126 1.05 -4.06 12.16
N ILE A 127 0.48 -4.07 10.94
CA ILE A 127 0.30 -2.86 10.14
C ILE A 127 -0.73 -1.93 10.80
N LEU A 128 -1.87 -2.48 11.23
CA LEU A 128 -2.95 -1.71 11.86
C LEU A 128 -2.53 -1.08 13.19
N ASP A 129 -1.80 -1.83 14.03
CA ASP A 129 -1.24 -1.34 15.30
C ASP A 129 -0.24 -0.22 15.06
N GLY A 130 0.63 -0.37 14.05
CA GLY A 130 1.56 0.68 13.65
C GLY A 130 0.85 1.96 13.21
N ILE A 131 -0.20 1.83 12.38
CA ILE A 131 -1.05 2.95 11.97
C ILE A 131 -1.69 3.61 13.19
N HIS A 132 -2.28 2.81 14.08
CA HIS A 132 -2.97 3.30 15.27
C HIS A 132 -2.01 4.08 16.17
N SER A 133 -0.82 3.52 16.44
CA SER A 133 0.23 4.16 17.26
C SER A 133 0.65 5.52 16.69
N ARG A 134 0.79 5.63 15.37
CA ARG A 134 1.19 6.89 14.71
C ARG A 134 0.08 7.95 14.70
N ILE A 135 -1.19 7.54 14.62
CA ILE A 135 -2.34 8.48 14.59
C ILE A 135 -2.69 8.97 16.00
N TYR A 136 -2.72 8.05 16.97
CA TYR A 136 -3.30 8.34 18.29
C TYR A 136 -2.25 8.57 19.39
N GLY A 137 -0.98 8.26 19.13
CA GLY A 137 0.13 8.51 20.05
C GLY A 137 0.00 7.75 21.37
N GLU A 138 0.61 6.58 21.45
CA GLU A 138 0.96 5.95 22.73
C GLU A 138 2.42 6.24 23.09
#